data_AF-X8E847-F1
#
_entry.id   AF-X8E847-F1
#
_cell.length_a   1.000
_cell.length_b   1.000
_cell.length_c   1.000
_cell.angle_alpha   90.00
_cell.angle_beta   90.00
_cell.angle_gamma   90.00
#
_symmetry.space_group_name_H-M   'P 1'
#
loop_
_entity.id
_entity.type
_entity.pdbx_description
1 polymer ?
#
loop_
_entity_poly.entity_id
_entity_poly.type
_entity_poly.pdbx_seq_one_letter_code
_entity_poly.pdbx_strand_id
1 'polypeptide(L)' 'MIIPPQPAPNGLSDAPLAQGQQASGKIYFDVTGAPPDSVVYNDGVEDVLIWTTNA' A
#
# COMPACT_ATOMS: atom_id res chain seq x y z
N MET A 1 1.35 -12.98 2.36
CA MET A 1 2.62 -12.86 3.10
C MET A 1 3.31 -11.59 2.61
N ILE A 2 3.30 -10.53 3.40
CA ILE A 2 4.09 -9.33 3.11
C ILE A 2 5.55 -9.62 3.48
N ILE A 3 6.48 -9.43 2.55
CA ILE A 3 7.92 -9.57 2.79
C ILE A 3 8.37 -8.37 3.65
N PRO A 4 9.24 -8.53 4.67
CA PRO A 4 9.78 -7.40 5.43
C PRO A 4 10.42 -6.36 4.50
N PRO A 5 10.30 -5.06 4.77
CA PRO A 5 10.70 -4.03 3.83
C PRO A 5 12.21 -4.01 3.73
N GLN A 6 12.74 -4.61 2.65
CA GLN A 6 13.94 -4.04 2.06
C GLN A 6 13.61 -2.56 1.76
N PRO A 7 14.47 -1.58 2.08
CA PRO A 7 14.18 -0.18 1.78
C PRO A 7 13.86 -0.04 0.31
N ALA A 8 12.57 0.10 -0.01
CA ALA A 8 12.14 0.31 -1.37
C ALA A 8 12.53 1.74 -1.75
N PRO A 9 13.06 1.99 -2.95
CA PRO A 9 13.34 3.35 -3.38
C PRO A 9 12.11 4.24 -3.23
N ASN A 10 12.21 5.30 -2.42
CA ASN A 10 11.10 6.21 -2.10
C ASN A 10 9.89 5.51 -1.47
N GLY A 11 10.11 4.48 -0.66
CA GLY A 11 9.08 3.77 0.08
C GLY A 11 8.31 4.68 1.05
N LEU A 12 7.05 4.34 1.32
CA LEU A 12 6.28 4.98 2.39
C LEU A 12 6.91 4.70 3.75
N SER A 13 7.09 5.74 4.57
CA SER A 13 7.61 5.63 5.94
C SER A 13 6.61 4.91 6.85
N ASP A 14 7.11 4.05 7.74
CA ASP A 14 6.35 3.37 8.80
C ASP A 14 6.35 4.16 10.13
N ALA A 15 6.99 5.33 10.15
CA ALA A 15 7.02 6.19 11.33
C ALA A 15 5.63 6.71 11.71
N PRO A 16 5.31 6.85 13.01
CA PRO A 16 4.05 7.44 13.46
C PRO A 16 3.84 8.85 12.92
N LEU A 17 2.60 9.17 12.53
CA LEU A 17 2.19 10.51 12.12
C LEU A 17 1.55 11.26 13.30
N ALA A 18 1.99 12.48 13.57
CA ALA A 18 1.27 13.36 14.49
C ALA A 18 -0.01 13.90 13.82
N GLN A 19 -0.96 14.38 14.64
CA GLN A 19 -2.21 14.92 14.13
C GLN A 19 -1.98 16.06 13.13
N GLY A 20 -2.68 16.00 12.00
CA GLY A 20 -2.58 16.98 10.91
C GLY A 20 -1.39 16.77 9.97
N GLN A 21 -0.51 15.80 10.24
CA GLN A 21 0.56 15.43 9.32
C GLN A 21 0.09 14.45 8.25
N GLN A 22 0.86 14.39 7.16
CA GLN A 22 0.68 13.44 6.07
C GLN A 22 2.05 12.91 5.64
N ALA A 23 2.08 11.68 5.13
CA ALA A 23 3.24 11.09 4.48
C ALA A 23 2.84 10.50 3.13
N SER A 24 3.77 10.58 2.19
CA SER A 24 3.61 10.05 0.84
C SER A 24 4.84 9.23 0.48
N GLY A 25 4.63 8.15 -0.26
CA GLY A 25 5.69 7.25 -0.69
C GLY A 25 5.13 6.17 -1.61
N LYS A 26 6.01 5.28 -2.05
CA LYS A 26 5.65 4.16 -2.92
C LYS A 26 5.43 2.90 -2.10
N ILE A 27 4.45 2.10 -2.53
CA ILE A 27 4.21 0.74 -2.05
C ILE A 27 4.40 -0.16 -3.27
N TYR A 28 5.10 -1.26 -3.09
CA TYR A 28 5.45 -2.19 -4.17
C TYR A 28 4.85 -3.56 -3.89
N PHE A 29 4.43 -4.23 -4.96
CA PHE A 29 3.87 -5.58 -4.91
C PHE A 29 4.71 -6.47 -5.80
N ASP A 30 5.08 -7.63 -5.29
CA ASP A 30 5.66 -8.69 -6.12
C ASP A 30 4.52 -9.44 -6.82
N VAL A 31 4.26 -9.09 -8.07
CA VAL A 31 3.19 -9.67 -8.88
C VAL A 31 3.74 -10.88 -9.61
N THR A 32 3.33 -12.07 -9.18
CA THR A 32 3.77 -13.36 -9.74
C THR A 32 2.73 -13.99 -10.68
N GLY A 33 1.62 -13.29 -10.94
CA GLY A 33 0.50 -13.77 -11.76
C GLY A 33 0.01 -12.73 -12.76
N ALA A 34 -1.30 -12.75 -13.04
CA ALA A 34 -1.92 -11.78 -13.93
C ALA A 34 -1.76 -10.33 -13.38
N PRO A 35 -1.70 -9.32 -14.27
CA PRO A 35 -1.67 -7.92 -13.83
C PRO A 35 -2.88 -7.60 -12.93
N PRO A 36 -2.67 -6.98 -11.76
CA PRO A 36 -3.78 -6.55 -10.91
C PRO A 36 -4.50 -5.35 -11.54
N ASP A 37 -5.82 -5.27 -11.31
CA ASP A 37 -6.69 -4.17 -11.74
C ASP A 37 -7.14 -3.26 -10.60
N SER A 38 -6.76 -3.61 -9.37
CA SER A 38 -7.19 -2.92 -8.16
C SER A 38 -6.16 -3.00 -7.05
N VAL A 39 -6.25 -2.02 -6.14
CA VAL A 39 -5.53 -1.99 -4.86
C VAL A 39 -6.56 -1.79 -3.76
N VAL A 40 -6.45 -2.60 -2.70
CA VAL A 40 -7.36 -2.55 -1.56
C VAL A 40 -6.55 -2.24 -0.29
N TYR A 41 -6.99 -1.23 0.45
CA TYR A 41 -6.56 -1.03 1.83
C TYR A 41 -7.54 -1.74 2.76
N ASN A 42 -7.06 -2.80 3.40
CA ASN A 42 -7.78 -3.60 4.39
C ASN A 42 -7.11 -3.39 5.76
N ASP A 43 -7.91 -3.18 6.81
CA ASP A 43 -7.43 -2.89 8.15
C ASP A 43 -7.24 -4.14 9.03
N GLY A 44 -7.40 -5.32 8.43
CA GLY A 44 -7.39 -6.62 9.10
C GLY A 44 -8.79 -7.15 9.46
N VAL A 45 -9.84 -6.34 9.30
CA VAL A 45 -11.24 -6.73 9.54
C VAL A 45 -12.05 -6.60 8.25
N GLU A 46 -11.95 -5.46 7.56
CA GLU A 46 -12.72 -5.19 6.35
C GLU A 46 -11.95 -4.34 5.32
N ASP A 47 -12.51 -4.29 4.11
CA ASP A 47 -11.98 -3.48 3.02
C ASP A 47 -12.46 -2.03 3.20
N VAL A 48 -11.53 -1.12 3.48
CA VAL A 48 -11.83 0.26 3.85
C VAL A 48 -11.79 1.18 2.63
N LEU A 49 -10.81 0.99 1.74
CA LEU A 49 -10.66 1.77 0.50
C LEU A 49 -10.28 0.86 -0.65
N ILE A 50 -10.95 1.04 -1.79
CA ILE A 50 -10.70 0.30 -3.03
C ILE A 50 -10.41 1.29 -4.14
N TRP A 51 -9.26 1.14 -4.78
CA TRP A 51 -8.89 1.86 -5.99
C TRP A 51 -8.88 0.87 -7.15
N THR A 52 -9.64 1.17 -8.21
CA THR A 52 -9.74 0.35 -9.42
C THR A 52 -9.27 1.13 -10.63
N THR A 53 -8.68 0.43 -11.60
CA THR A 53 -8.36 1.00 -12.92
C THR A 53 -9.53 0.90 -13.90
N ASN A 54 -10.58 0.15 -13.53
CA ASN A 54 -11.81 0.01 -14.30
C ASN A 54 -12.79 1.11 -13.87
N ALA A 55 -12.75 2.25 -14.56
CA ALA A 55 -13.74 3.33 -14.44
C ALA A 55 -14.93 3.11 -15.38
#